data_AF-A0A6H2GTN6-F1
#
_entry.id   AF-A0A6H2GTN6-F1
#
_cell.length_a   1.000
_cell.length_b   1.000
_cell.length_c   1.000
_cell.angle_alpha   90.00
_cell.angle_beta   90.00
_cell.angle_gamma   90.00
#
_symmetry.space_group_name_H-M   'P 1'
#
loop_
_entity.id
_entity.type
_entity.pdbx_description
1 polymer ?
#
loop_
_entity_poly.entity_id
_entity_poly.type
_entity_poly.pdbx_seq_one_letter_code
_entity_poly.pdbx_strand_id
1 'polypeptide(L)'
;MLGSVLMLFWLLVAIVILASLYAQREREEEWLFLKLIGYYLLGGFVLFLSVLPVPLGFILYWLLLHGKARSNRAVKESAAFWGLGVLLIRLVIGLIF
;
A
#
# COMPACT_ATOMS: atom_id res chain seq x y z
N MET A 1 -13.90 -15.43 -15.16
CA MET A 1 -14.74 -14.23 -14.98
C MET A 1 -14.67 -13.68 -13.55
N LEU A 2 -14.76 -14.51 -12.50
CA LEU A 2 -14.68 -14.02 -11.11
C LEU A 2 -13.32 -13.38 -10.76
N GLY A 3 -12.20 -14.00 -11.15
CA GLY A 3 -10.86 -13.47 -10.86
C GLY A 3 -10.58 -12.09 -11.48
N SER A 4 -11.04 -11.84 -12.70
CA SER A 4 -10.90 -10.54 -13.36
C SER A 4 -11.75 -9.46 -12.68
N VAL A 5 -12.94 -9.80 -12.19
CA VAL A 5 -13.79 -8.88 -11.43
C VAL A 5 -13.13 -8.51 -10.10
N LEU A 6 -12.56 -9.48 -9.38
CA LEU A 6 -11.82 -9.22 -8.14
C LEU A 6 -10.58 -8.35 -8.37
N MET A 7 -9.86 -8.56 -9.48
CA MET A 7 -8.71 -7.72 -9.85
C MET A 7 -9.13 -6.27 -10.10
N LEU A 8 -10.22 -6.05 -10.85
CA LEU A 8 -10.76 -4.71 -11.09
C LEU A 8 -11.23 -4.04 -9.79
N PHE A 9 -11.88 -4.79 -8.90
CA PHE A 9 -12.29 -4.30 -7.59
C PHE A 9 -11.08 -3.79 -6.78
N TRP A 10 -10.03 -4.61 -6.65
CA TRP A 10 -8.83 -4.21 -5.91
C TRP A 10 -8.09 -3.02 -6.54
N LEU A 11 -8.09 -2.93 -7.87
CA LEU A 11 -7.53 -1.78 -8.59
C LEU A 11 -8.31 -0.50 -8.27
N LEU A 12 -9.65 -0.55 -8.30
CA LEU A 12 -10.50 0.59 -7.95
C LEU A 12 -10.29 1.03 -6.51
N VAL A 13 -10.20 0.07 -5.57
CA VAL A 13 -9.89 0.35 -4.16
C VAL A 13 -8.54 1.08 -4.04
N ALA A 14 -7.50 0.61 -4.73
CA ALA A 14 -6.19 1.26 -4.71
C ALA A 14 -6.24 2.70 -5.28
N ILE A 15 -6.96 2.91 -6.39
CA ILE A 15 -7.14 4.24 -7.00
C ILE A 15 -7.83 5.19 -6.02
N VAL A 16 -8.93 4.76 -5.38
CA VAL A 16 -9.68 5.58 -4.43
C VAL A 16 -8.82 5.95 -3.22
N ILE A 17 -8.09 4.98 -2.65
CA ILE A 17 -7.15 5.22 -1.55
C ILE A 17 -6.11 6.27 -1.98
N LEU A 18 -5.42 6.06 -3.10
CA LEU A 18 -4.35 6.96 -3.55
C LEU A 18 -4.86 8.37 -3.88
N ALA A 19 -6.02 8.48 -4.53
CA ALA A 19 -6.65 9.76 -4.81
C ALA A 19 -7.04 10.50 -3.52
N SER A 20 -7.63 9.79 -2.55
CA SER A 20 -7.99 10.38 -1.25
C SER A 20 -6.76 10.86 -0.46
N LEU A 21 -5.65 10.12 -0.51
CA LEU A 21 -4.40 10.54 0.14
C LEU A 21 -3.75 11.73 -0.58
N TYR A 22 -3.82 11.78 -1.90
CA TYR A 22 -3.31 12.91 -2.68
C TYR A 22 -4.10 14.20 -2.43
N ALA A 23 -5.42 14.09 -2.19
CA ALA A 23 -6.26 15.21 -1.81
C ALA A 23 -5.91 15.78 -0.43
N GLN A 24 -5.32 14.97 0.46
CA GLN A 24 -4.92 15.35 1.82
C GLN A 24 -3.46 15.85 1.91
N ARG A 25 -2.82 16.17 0.78
CA ARG A 25 -1.42 16.65 0.77
C ARG A 25 -1.30 18.00 1.50
N GLU A 26 -0.30 18.11 2.36
CA GLU A 26 -0.03 19.33 3.15
C GLU A 26 0.81 20.34 2.37
N ARG A 27 1.70 19.85 1.49
CA ARG A 27 2.61 20.67 0.70
C ARG A 27 2.59 20.21 -0.74
N GLU A 28 2.70 21.16 -1.66
CA GLU A 28 3.01 20.83 -3.04
C GLU A 28 4.36 20.14 -3.10
N GLU A 29 4.38 18.96 -3.72
CA GLU A 29 5.57 18.15 -3.84
C GLU A 29 5.56 17.48 -5.21
N GLU A 30 6.65 17.67 -5.94
CA GLU A 30 6.82 17.09 -7.26
C GLU A 30 6.70 15.56 -7.20
N TRP A 31 5.95 14.99 -8.14
CA TRP A 31 5.70 13.56 -8.26
C TRP A 31 5.08 12.92 -7.00
N LEU A 32 4.36 13.67 -6.16
CA LEU A 32 3.77 13.13 -4.94
C LEU A 32 2.87 11.93 -5.22
N PHE A 33 2.03 11.98 -6.26
CA PHE A 33 1.15 10.86 -6.62
C PHE A 33 1.94 9.57 -6.92
N LEU A 34 3.03 9.68 -7.68
CA LEU A 34 3.92 8.55 -7.96
C LEU A 34 4.62 8.03 -6.68
N LYS A 35 5.02 8.94 -5.78
CA LYS A 35 5.57 8.55 -4.47
C LYS A 35 4.53 7.80 -3.63
N LEU A 36 3.27 8.25 -3.61
CA LEU A 36 2.19 7.55 -2.91
C LEU A 36 1.96 6.14 -3.47
N ILE A 37 1.98 5.98 -4.80
CA ILE A 37 1.95 4.65 -5.44
C ILE A 37 3.11 3.79 -4.93
N GLY A 38 4.33 4.33 -4.91
CA GLY A 38 5.50 3.60 -4.42
C GLY A 38 5.39 3.15 -2.97
N TYR A 39 4.91 4.02 -2.07
CA TYR A 39 4.68 3.67 -0.67
C TYR A 39 3.56 2.63 -0.50
N TYR A 40 2.46 2.75 -1.25
CA TYR A 40 1.37 1.78 -1.22
C TYR A 40 1.84 0.39 -1.70
N LEU A 41 2.55 0.33 -2.83
CA LEU A 41 3.11 -0.91 -3.35
C LEU A 41 4.14 -1.51 -2.38
N LEU A 42 5.00 -0.68 -1.79
CA LEU A 42 5.96 -1.13 -0.79
C LEU A 42 5.24 -1.73 0.43
N GLY A 43 4.22 -1.07 0.96
CA GLY A 43 3.44 -1.58 2.09
C GLY A 43 2.68 -2.88 1.78
N GLY A 44 2.20 -3.04 0.55
CA GLY A 44 1.48 -4.24 0.10
C GLY A 44 2.37 -5.37 -0.43
N PHE A 45 3.69 -5.17 -0.49
CA PHE A 45 4.60 -6.17 -1.05
C PHE A 45 4.81 -7.33 -0.08
N VAL A 46 4.51 -8.53 -0.58
CA VAL A 46 4.66 -9.80 0.13
C VAL A 46 5.73 -10.65 -0.54
N LEU A 47 6.60 -11.24 0.28
CA LEU A 47 7.52 -12.29 -0.13
C LEU A 47 6.94 -13.64 0.30
N PHE A 48 6.73 -14.55 -0.65
CA PHE A 48 6.25 -15.90 -0.34
C PHE A 48 7.44 -16.82 -0.07
N LEU A 49 7.66 -17.16 1.21
CA LEU A 49 8.67 -18.13 1.63
C LEU A 49 8.01 -19.50 1.79
N SER A 50 7.98 -20.28 0.71
CA SER A 50 7.38 -21.62 0.60
C SER A 50 5.92 -21.71 1.08
N VAL A 51 5.68 -21.66 2.39
CA VAL A 51 4.37 -21.80 3.03
C VAL A 51 3.93 -20.52 3.74
N LEU A 52 4.85 -19.57 4.00
CA LEU A 52 4.57 -18.39 4.81
C LEU A 52 4.66 -17.10 3.97
N PRO A 53 3.55 -16.35 3.80
CA PRO A 53 3.59 -15.00 3.26
C PRO A 53 4.21 -14.04 4.27
N VAL A 54 5.31 -13.38 3.91
CA VAL A 54 5.99 -12.39 4.73
C VAL A 54 5.75 -11.00 4.15
N PRO A 55 5.23 -10.01 4.91
CA PRO A 55 5.01 -8.64 4.43
C PRO A 55 6.34 -7.86 4.35
N LEU A 56 7.28 -8.36 3.55
CA LEU A 56 8.66 -7.89 3.50
C LEU A 56 8.74 -6.41 3.13
N GLY A 57 7.90 -5.94 2.21
CA GLY A 57 7.97 -4.54 1.81
C GLY A 57 7.55 -3.60 2.94
N PHE A 58 6.57 -3.99 3.75
CA PHE A 58 6.21 -3.21 4.94
C PHE A 58 7.32 -3.23 5.99
N ILE A 59 8.00 -4.37 6.19
CA ILE A 59 9.18 -4.46 7.07
C ILE A 59 10.27 -3.50 6.59
N LEU A 60 10.56 -3.48 5.28
CA LEU A 60 11.55 -2.55 4.70
C LEU A 60 11.11 -1.09 4.84
N TYR A 61 9.84 -0.77 4.61
CA TYR A 61 9.29 0.56 4.89
C TYR A 61 9.52 0.95 6.36
N TRP A 62 9.21 0.08 7.30
CA TRP A 62 9.33 0.35 8.73
C TRP A 62 10.77 0.63 9.13
N LEU A 63 11.72 -0.20 8.69
CA LEU A 63 13.14 -0.06 9.04
C LEU A 63 13.81 1.12 8.34
N LEU A 64 13.45 1.42 7.09
CA LEU A 64 14.22 2.34 6.24
C LEU A 64 13.54 3.70 6.05
N LEU A 65 12.23 3.82 6.21
CA LEU A 65 11.46 5.00 5.78
C LEU A 65 10.53 5.57 6.86
N HIS A 66 9.99 4.75 7.76
CA HIS A 66 9.10 5.20 8.84
C HIS A 66 9.81 6.21 9.75
N GLY A 67 9.10 7.23 10.24
CA GLY A 67 9.68 8.19 11.18
C GLY A 67 10.52 9.31 10.55
N LYS A 68 10.99 9.13 9.30
CA LYS A 68 11.90 10.10 8.66
C LYS A 68 11.15 11.40 8.30
N ALA A 69 11.68 12.53 8.76
CA ALA A 69 11.15 13.85 8.45
C ALA A 69 11.21 14.11 6.93
N ARG A 70 10.03 14.22 6.30
CA ARG A 70 9.84 14.42 4.86
C ARG A 70 8.58 15.25 4.63
N SER A 71 8.51 16.00 3.53
CA SER A 71 7.25 16.61 3.09
C SER A 71 6.17 15.54 2.90
N ASN A 72 4.92 15.88 3.24
CA ASN A 72 3.77 14.99 3.08
C ASN A 72 3.98 13.62 3.78
N ARG A 73 4.68 13.62 4.93
CA ARG A 73 5.03 12.39 5.66
C ARG A 73 3.77 11.60 6.01
N ALA A 74 2.77 12.25 6.60
CA ALA A 74 1.55 11.60 7.05
C ALA A 74 0.87 10.79 5.92
N VAL A 75 0.66 11.40 4.75
CA VAL A 75 0.01 10.70 3.63
C VAL A 75 0.86 9.59 3.01
N LYS A 76 2.20 9.71 3.02
CA LYS A 76 3.11 8.65 2.56
C LYS A 76 3.15 7.47 3.53
N GLU A 77 3.18 7.74 4.83
CA GLU A 77 3.08 6.69 5.85
C GLU A 77 1.72 5.99 5.74
N SER A 78 0.63 6.75 5.67
CA SER A 78 -0.72 6.20 5.42
C SER A 78 -0.79 5.35 4.16
N ALA A 79 -0.14 5.74 3.06
CA ALA A 79 -0.10 4.93 1.84
C ALA A 79 0.53 3.54 2.09
N ALA A 80 1.65 3.47 2.82
CA ALA A 80 2.27 2.19 3.18
C ALA A 80 1.37 1.34 4.11
N PHE A 81 0.72 1.97 5.10
CA PHE A 81 -0.25 1.27 5.96
C PHE A 81 -1.46 0.73 5.19
N TRP A 82 -2.00 1.51 4.25
CA TRP A 82 -3.07 1.06 3.37
C TRP A 82 -2.65 -0.12 2.48
N GLY A 83 -1.43 -0.08 1.95
CA GLY A 83 -0.84 -1.20 1.22
C GLY A 83 -0.82 -2.48 2.06
N LEU A 84 -0.34 -2.39 3.30
CA LEU A 84 -0.34 -3.50 4.25
C LEU A 84 -1.77 -3.98 4.57
N GLY A 85 -2.70 -3.05 4.83
CA GLY A 85 -4.09 -3.37 5.13
C GLY A 85 -4.74 -4.17 4.01
N VAL A 86 -4.55 -3.75 2.75
CA VAL A 86 -5.04 -4.49 1.58
C VAL A 86 -4.38 -5.86 1.45
N LEU A 87 -3.06 -5.97 1.70
CA LEU A 87 -2.38 -7.25 1.73
C LEU A 87 -3.00 -8.20 2.78
N LEU A 88 -3.20 -7.73 4.01
CA LEU A 88 -3.77 -8.53 5.09
C LEU A 88 -5.19 -9.01 4.76
N ILE A 89 -6.05 -8.12 4.23
CA ILE A 89 -7.40 -8.50 3.81
C ILE A 89 -7.35 -9.57 2.71
N ARG A 90 -6.46 -9.42 1.72
CA ARG A 90 -6.29 -10.43 0.65
C ARG A 90 -5.83 -11.78 1.19
N LEU A 91 -4.91 -11.79 2.16
CA LEU A 91 -4.45 -13.02 2.80
C LEU A 91 -5.57 -13.69 3.60
N VAL A 92 -6.35 -12.92 4.38
CA VAL A 92 -7.50 -13.45 5.14
C VAL A 92 -8.55 -14.04 4.22
N ILE A 93 -8.91 -13.34 3.13
CA ILE A 93 -9.85 -13.86 2.14
C ILE A 93 -9.34 -15.18 1.53
N GLY A 94 -8.06 -15.24 1.16
CA GLY A 94 -7.45 -16.46 0.62
C GLY A 94 -7.26 -17.61 1.63
N LEU A 95 -7.45 -17.37 2.92
CA LEU A 95 -7.48 -18.41 3.95
C LEU A 95 -8.89 -18.97 4.17
N ILE A 96 -9.92 -18.16 3.92
CA ILE A 96 -11.33 -18.50 4.16
C ILE A 96 -11.95 -19.25 2.97
N PHE A 97 -11.54 -18.91 1.75
CA PHE A 97 -12.03 -19.46 0.49
C PHE A 97 -10.95 -20.28 -0.21
#